data_AF-A0A0D2MNY6-F1
#
_entry.id   AF-A0A0D2MNY6-F1
#
_cell.length_a   1.000
_cell.length_b   1.000
_cell.length_c   1.000
_cell.angle_alpha   90.00
_cell.angle_beta   90.00
_cell.angle_gamma   90.00
#
_symmetry.space_group_name_H-M   'P 1'
#
loop_
_entity.id
_entity.type
_entity.pdbx_description
1 polymer ?
#
loop_
_entity_poly.entity_id
_entity_poly.type
_entity_poly.pdbx_seq_one_letter_code
_entity_poly.pdbx_strand_id
1 'polypeptide(L)'
;MANMRPVASAWQHQSSGKFLEVPFWSKIMPSILITFGLSGLAVWANKAIFNVPPPSLSPEFKAEAAEKAGVVERISAPPVFSNPIRRGIPGNIRGPEDL
;
A
#
# COMPACT_ATOMS: atom_id res chain seq x y z
N MET A 1 70.93 4.68 39.06
CA MET A 1 69.91 3.62 39.13
C MET A 1 68.62 4.19 38.57
N ALA A 2 68.21 3.74 37.38
CA ALA A 2 67.13 4.34 36.61
C ALA A 2 65.76 3.79 37.04
N ASN A 3 64.85 4.68 37.46
CA ASN A 3 63.44 4.36 37.71
C ASN A 3 62.72 4.23 36.37
N MET A 4 62.56 3.00 35.88
CA MET A 4 61.67 2.70 34.75
C MET A 4 60.22 2.66 35.24
N ARG A 5 59.41 3.66 34.84
CA ARG A 5 57.95 3.57 34.91
C ARG A 5 57.46 2.72 33.74
N PRO A 6 56.51 1.78 33.93
CA PRO A 6 55.91 1.08 32.81
C PRO A 6 55.03 2.06 32.04
N VAL A 7 55.39 2.31 30.79
CA VAL A 7 54.54 2.95 29.80
C VAL A 7 53.50 1.89 29.41
N ALA A 8 52.44 1.79 30.21
CA ALA A 8 51.26 1.03 29.84
C ALA A 8 50.62 1.76 28.65
N SER A 9 50.95 1.23 27.49
CA SER A 9 50.51 1.61 26.16
C SER A 9 49.02 1.92 26.12
N ALA A 10 48.70 3.09 25.57
CA ALA A 10 47.39 3.58 25.19
C ALA A 10 46.74 2.74 24.08
N TRP A 11 46.54 1.44 24.32
CA TRP A 11 45.66 0.60 23.52
C TRP A 11 44.30 0.51 24.20
N GLN A 12 43.69 1.68 24.41
CA GLN A 12 42.27 1.74 24.62
C GLN A 12 41.65 1.51 23.23
N HIS A 13 41.44 0.23 22.91
CA HIS A 13 40.57 -0.16 21.80
C HIS A 13 39.20 0.46 22.08
N GLN A 14 38.99 1.65 21.55
CA GLN A 14 37.69 2.29 21.48
C GLN A 14 36.92 1.53 20.41
N SER A 15 36.45 0.33 20.76
CA SER A 15 35.48 -0.41 19.96
C SER A 15 34.26 0.49 19.88
N SER A 16 34.14 1.19 18.75
CA SER A 16 33.03 2.04 18.38
C SER A 16 31.80 1.18 18.07
N GLY A 17 31.32 0.43 19.06
CA GLY A 17 30.08 -0.35 19.00
C GLY A 17 28.82 0.52 19.03
N LYS A 18 28.96 1.86 19.05
CA LYS A 18 27.85 2.81 19.23
C LYS A 18 27.31 3.42 17.95
N PHE A 19 27.87 3.11 16.77
CA PHE A 19 27.37 3.69 15.51
C PHE A 19 26.03 3.07 15.06
N LEU A 20 25.73 1.84 15.51
CA LEU A 20 24.53 1.08 15.14
C LEU A 20 23.38 1.15 16.16
N GLU A 21 23.60 1.73 17.34
CA GLU A 21 22.56 1.92 18.36
C GLU A 21 21.84 3.26 18.15
N VAL A 22 21.28 3.49 16.95
CA VAL A 22 20.29 4.56 16.80
C VAL A 22 18.98 4.01 17.35
N PRO A 23 18.46 4.49 18.49
CA PRO A 23 17.21 3.99 19.05
C PRO A 23 16.08 4.23 18.05
N PHE A 24 15.65 3.15 17.40
CA PHE A 24 14.65 3.15 16.33
C PHE A 24 13.39 3.93 16.73
N TRP A 25 12.93 3.70 17.95
CA TRP A 25 11.70 4.29 18.49
C TRP A 25 11.79 5.80 18.76
N SER A 26 12.95 6.34 19.14
CA SER A 26 13.06 7.75 19.53
C SER A 26 13.66 8.65 18.46
N LYS A 27 14.37 8.09 17.47
CA LYS A 27 15.04 8.89 16.42
C LYS A 27 14.54 8.61 15.00
N ILE A 28 14.18 7.37 14.69
CA ILE A 28 13.81 6.99 13.32
C ILE A 28 12.29 7.02 13.16
N MET A 29 11.55 6.45 14.12
CA MET A 29 10.10 6.36 14.07
C MET A 29 9.40 7.74 13.98
N PRO A 30 9.80 8.78 14.74
CA PRO A 30 9.16 10.09 14.61
C PRO A 30 9.32 10.69 13.21
N SER A 31 10.51 10.56 12.62
CA SER A 31 10.76 11.03 11.25
C SER A 31 9.93 10.26 10.22
N ILE A 32 9.82 8.94 10.35
CA ILE A 32 8.96 8.12 9.48
C ILE A 32 7.50 8.58 9.61
N LEU A 33 6.99 8.74 10.82
CA LEU A 33 5.61 9.17 11.04
C LEU A 33 5.33 10.56 10.46
N ILE A 34 6.27 11.49 10.62
CA ILE A 34 6.16 12.83 10.03
C ILE A 34 6.15 12.74 8.50
N THR A 35 7.07 11.98 7.90
CA THR A 35 7.13 11.82 6.45
C THR A 35 5.86 11.18 5.90
N PHE A 36 5.40 10.06 6.49
CA PHE A 36 4.17 9.40 6.05
C PHE A 36 2.93 10.28 6.28
N GLY A 37 2.86 11.00 7.40
CA GLY A 37 1.78 11.93 7.68
C GLY A 37 1.71 13.06 6.66
N LEU A 38 2.84 13.71 6.36
CA LEU A 38 2.94 14.78 5.37
C LEU A 38 2.64 14.25 3.95
N SER A 39 3.16 13.08 3.59
CA SER A 39 2.84 12.45 2.30
C SER A 39 1.35 12.12 2.16
N GLY A 40 0.72 11.60 3.22
CA GLY A 40 -0.71 11.33 3.24
C GLY A 40 -1.56 12.60 3.05
N LEU A 41 -1.20 13.68 3.75
CA LEU A 41 -1.86 14.99 3.61
C LEU A 41 -1.67 15.57 2.20
N ALA A 42 -0.46 15.47 1.64
CA ALA A 42 -0.18 15.92 0.28
C ALA A 42 -1.00 15.15 -0.77
N VAL A 43 -1.13 13.83 -0.62
CA VAL A 43 -1.97 13.00 -1.51
C VAL A 43 -3.45 13.37 -1.37
N TRP A 44 -3.93 13.58 -0.14
CA TRP A 44 -5.30 13.99 0.10
C TRP A 44 -5.61 15.36 -0.51
N ALA A 45 -4.75 16.35 -0.28
CA ALA A 45 -4.88 17.68 -0.86
C ALA A 45 -4.83 17.63 -2.39
N ASN A 46 -3.92 16.83 -2.96
CA ASN A 46 -3.83 16.65 -4.41
C ASN A 46 -5.12 16.06 -5.00
N LYS A 47 -5.72 15.07 -4.32
CA LYS A 47 -7.00 14.51 -4.72
C LYS A 47 -8.13 15.53 -4.65
N ALA A 48 -8.18 16.34 -3.60
CA ALA A 48 -9.25 17.33 -3.40
C ALA A 48 -9.17 18.50 -4.39
N ILE A 49 -7.97 18.93 -4.76
CA ILE A 49 -7.77 20.15 -5.56
C ILE A 49 -7.68 19.85 -7.05
N PHE A 50 -6.99 18.78 -7.46
CA PHE A 50 -6.62 18.57 -8.86
C PHE A 50 -7.33 17.40 -9.54
N ASN A 51 -7.91 16.46 -8.79
CA ASN A 51 -8.54 15.29 -9.37
C ASN A 51 -10.06 15.38 -9.31
N VAL A 52 -10.67 15.69 -10.46
CA VAL A 52 -12.07 15.37 -10.67
C VAL A 52 -12.17 13.85 -10.89
N PRO A 53 -12.89 13.11 -10.04
CA PRO A 53 -13.02 11.68 -10.23
C PRO A 53 -13.77 11.39 -11.54
N PRO A 54 -13.37 10.36 -12.31
CA PRO A 54 -14.10 9.96 -13.50
C PRO A 54 -15.53 9.55 -13.13
N PRO A 55 -16.50 9.74 -14.06
CA PRO A 55 -17.90 9.37 -13.83
C PRO A 55 -18.07 7.88 -13.51
N SER A 56 -17.15 7.02 -13.96
CA SER A 56 -17.12 5.59 -13.64
C SER A 56 -16.83 5.26 -12.17
N LEU A 57 -16.49 6.25 -11.33
CA LEU A 57 -16.36 6.09 -9.89
C LEU A 57 -17.58 6.62 -9.11
N SER A 58 -18.59 7.14 -9.80
CA SER A 58 -19.82 7.59 -9.15
C SER A 58 -20.53 6.43 -8.44
N PRO A 59 -21.27 6.69 -7.35
CA PRO A 59 -22.06 5.66 -6.68
C PRO A 59 -23.07 4.99 -7.61
N GLU A 60 -23.69 5.77 -8.50
CA GLU A 60 -24.67 5.31 -9.49
C GLU A 60 -24.04 4.32 -10.47
N PHE A 61 -22.89 4.69 -11.05
CA PHE A 61 -22.17 3.80 -11.97
C PHE A 61 -21.70 2.52 -11.27
N LYS A 62 -21.30 2.61 -10.00
CA LYS A 62 -20.93 1.42 -9.22
C LYS A 62 -22.14 0.54 -8.90
N ALA A 63 -23.32 1.11 -8.68
CA ALA A 63 -24.54 0.36 -8.45
C ALA A 63 -24.94 -0.40 -9.73
N GLU A 64 -24.95 0.29 -10.88
CA GLU A 64 -25.22 -0.33 -12.19
C GLU A 64 -24.17 -1.40 -12.55
N ALA A 65 -22.89 -1.12 -12.29
CA ALA A 65 -21.82 -2.08 -12.53
C ALA A 65 -21.88 -3.27 -11.57
N ALA A 66 -22.43 -3.10 -10.36
CA ALA A 66 -22.67 -4.17 -9.40
C ALA A 66 -23.88 -5.03 -9.81
N GLU A 67 -24.94 -4.42 -10.34
CA GLU A 67 -26.09 -5.13 -10.89
C GLU A 67 -25.70 -5.97 -12.11
N LYS A 68 -24.90 -5.38 -13.01
CA LYS A 68 -24.33 -6.08 -14.17
C LYS A 68 -23.06 -6.87 -13.82
N ALA A 69 -22.72 -7.01 -12.53
CA ALA A 69 -21.48 -7.68 -12.10
C ALA A 69 -21.55 -9.17 -12.33
N GLY A 70 -21.29 -9.57 -13.56
CA GLY A 70 -21.26 -10.98 -13.89
C GLY A 70 -21.47 -11.18 -15.35
N VAL A 71 -21.92 -10.16 -16.07
CA VAL A 71 -22.45 -10.28 -17.41
C VAL A 71 -21.74 -9.27 -18.32
N VAL A 72 -21.24 -9.76 -19.44
CA VAL A 72 -20.69 -8.94 -20.53
C VAL A 72 -21.70 -8.96 -21.66
N GLU A 73 -22.29 -7.80 -21.92
CA GLU A 73 -23.11 -7.56 -23.11
C GLU A 73 -22.20 -7.55 -24.36
N ARG A 74 -22.66 -8.18 -25.44
CA ARG A 74 -21.93 -8.26 -26.71
C ARG A 74 -22.78 -7.66 -27.82
N ILE A 75 -22.17 -6.89 -28.71
CA ILE A 75 -22.88 -6.13 -29.76
C ILE A 75 -23.60 -7.05 -30.77
N SER A 76 -23.08 -8.26 -31.00
CA SER A 76 -23.58 -9.19 -32.03
C SER A 76 -23.73 -10.63 -31.53
N ALA A 77 -23.83 -10.83 -30.22
CA ALA A 77 -23.95 -12.16 -29.61
C ALA A 77 -24.73 -12.09 -28.29
N PRO A 78 -25.32 -13.20 -27.81
CA PRO A 78 -25.99 -13.22 -26.51
C PRO A 78 -25.02 -12.83 -25.39
N PRO A 79 -25.49 -12.25 -24.27
CA PRO A 79 -24.63 -11.92 -23.15
C PRO A 79 -23.90 -13.15 -22.61
N VAL A 80 -22.72 -12.97 -22.00
CA VAL A 80 -21.94 -14.07 -21.38
C VAL A 80 -21.54 -13.70 -19.99
N PHE A 81 -21.37 -14.71 -19.15
CA PHE A 81 -20.78 -14.47 -17.85
C PHE A 81 -19.33 -14.00 -17.95
N SER A 82 -19.04 -12.87 -17.32
CA SER A 82 -17.69 -12.39 -17.09
C SER A 82 -17.02 -13.25 -16.01
N ASN A 83 -15.93 -13.93 -16.35
CA ASN A 83 -15.13 -14.74 -15.42
C ASN A 83 -15.96 -15.79 -14.62
N PRO A 84 -16.56 -16.79 -15.30
CA PRO A 84 -17.49 -17.75 -14.71
C PRO A 84 -16.88 -18.61 -13.60
N ILE A 85 -15.57 -18.92 -13.70
CA ILE A 85 -14.86 -19.78 -12.74
C ILE A 85 -14.70 -19.09 -11.39
N ARG A 86 -14.27 -17.82 -11.38
CA ARG A 86 -14.07 -17.09 -10.11
C ARG A 86 -15.38 -16.65 -9.45
N ARG A 87 -16.45 -16.49 -10.23
CA ARG A 87 -17.74 -15.99 -9.75
C ARG A 87 -18.72 -17.09 -9.34
N GLY A 88 -18.41 -18.36 -9.63
CA GLY A 88 -19.17 -19.51 -9.12
C GLY A 88 -20.66 -19.40 -9.47
N ILE A 89 -20.97 -19.36 -10.77
CA ILE A 89 -22.35 -19.18 -11.24
C ILE A 89 -23.24 -20.29 -10.67
N PRO A 90 -24.36 -19.95 -10.02
CA PRO A 90 -25.33 -20.92 -9.53
C PRO A 90 -25.78 -21.86 -10.65
N GLY A 91 -25.69 -23.17 -10.42
CA GLY A 91 -26.02 -24.19 -11.44
C GLY A 91 -27.50 -24.25 -11.86
N ASN A 92 -28.37 -23.43 -11.26
CA ASN A 92 -29.77 -23.26 -11.66
C ASN A 92 -29.97 -22.18 -12.75
N ILE A 93 -28.96 -21.38 -13.03
CA ILE A 93 -28.99 -20.30 -14.03
C ILE A 93 -28.48 -20.85 -15.36
N ARG A 94 -29.30 -20.78 -16.42
CA ARG A 94 -28.95 -21.34 -17.74
C ARG A 94 -28.14 -20.37 -18.58
N GLY A 95 -28.36 -19.07 -18.38
CA GLY A 95 -27.59 -18.02 -19.02
C GLY A 95 -27.67 -16.69 -18.28
N PRO A 96 -26.85 -15.70 -18.67
CA PRO A 96 -26.85 -14.38 -18.05
C PRO A 96 -28.17 -13.62 -18.18
N GLU A 97 -29.06 -14.06 -19.06
CA GLU A 97 -30.43 -13.57 -19.25
C GLU A 97 -31.41 -13.94 -18.12
N ASP A 98 -31.06 -14.92 -17.27
CA ASP A 98 -31.89 -15.39 -16.16
C ASP A 98 -31.62 -14.65 -14.82
N LEU A 99 -30.67 -13.70 -14.81
CA LEU A 99 -30.31 -12.84 -13.68
C LEU A 99 -30.99 -11.47 -13.78
#